data_AF-A0A0G0L7U1-F1
#
_entry.id   AF-A0A0G0L7U1-F1
#
_cell.length_a   1.000
_cell.length_b   1.000
_cell.length_c   1.000
_cell.angle_alpha   90.00
_cell.angle_beta   90.00
_cell.angle_gamma   90.00
#
_symmetry.space_group_name_H-M   'P 1'
#
loop_
_entity.id
_entity.type
_entity.pdbx_description
1 polymer ?
#
loop_
_entity_poly.entity_id
_entity_poly.type
_entity_poly.pdbx_seq_one_letter_code
_entity_poly.pdbx_strand_id
1 'polypeptide(L)'
;MRLTKTLTTIFVATFFALLTQSTGIAQAVSLSPLTFELSANPGETISNVLKITNTDPTPVLISINVEDFTAVGEEGQVTLQDDEGVHTYSLAKWVTVTPSVLSLGPNEAGTVQFTINVPFEAEPGGHYGSVLATIGSAS
;
A
#
# COMPACT_ATOMS: atom_id res chain seq x y z
N MET A 1 3.55 -58.10 -26.85
CA MET A 1 4.64 -57.32 -26.21
C MET A 1 4.87 -55.96 -26.89
N ARG A 2 3.79 -55.18 -27.11
CA ARG A 2 3.87 -53.81 -27.68
C ARG A 2 2.93 -52.81 -26.97
N LEU A 3 1.83 -53.29 -26.36
CA LEU A 3 0.87 -52.45 -25.62
C LEU A 3 1.36 -51.98 -24.25
N THR A 4 2.15 -52.78 -23.54
CA THR A 4 2.64 -52.44 -22.18
C THR A 4 3.70 -51.34 -22.20
N LYS A 5 4.52 -51.26 -23.26
CA LYS A 5 5.51 -50.19 -23.40
C LYS A 5 4.86 -48.82 -23.68
N THR A 6 3.81 -48.77 -24.49
CA THR A 6 3.10 -47.51 -24.80
C THR A 6 2.33 -46.97 -23.59
N LEU A 7 1.75 -47.85 -22.77
CA LEU A 7 0.99 -47.45 -21.58
C LEU A 7 1.89 -46.87 -20.47
N THR A 8 3.08 -47.46 -20.28
CA THR A 8 4.08 -46.94 -19.33
C THR A 8 4.67 -45.61 -19.79
N THR A 9 4.92 -45.42 -21.09
CA THR A 9 5.42 -44.14 -21.62
C THR A 9 4.39 -43.01 -21.50
N ILE A 10 3.11 -43.30 -21.68
CA ILE A 10 2.03 -42.32 -21.45
C ILE A 10 1.99 -41.92 -19.97
N PHE A 11 2.09 -42.87 -19.04
CA PHE A 11 2.04 -42.56 -17.60
C PHE A 11 3.21 -41.70 -17.10
N VAL A 12 4.41 -41.89 -17.67
CA VAL A 12 5.60 -41.08 -17.33
C VAL A 12 5.51 -39.66 -17.92
N ALA A 13 4.93 -39.51 -19.11
CA ALA A 13 4.74 -38.20 -19.74
C ALA A 13 3.67 -37.34 -19.00
N THR A 14 2.61 -37.96 -18.48
CA THR A 14 1.57 -37.23 -17.72
C THR A 14 2.04 -36.84 -16.32
N PHE A 15 2.95 -37.62 -15.70
CA PHE A 15 3.51 -37.28 -14.39
C PHE A 15 4.49 -36.09 -14.46
N PHE A 16 5.13 -35.85 -15.61
CA PHE A 16 6.04 -34.72 -15.79
C PHE A 16 5.33 -33.39 -16.10
N ALA A 17 4.08 -33.44 -16.59
CA ALA A 17 3.31 -32.26 -16.98
C ALA A 17 2.64 -31.51 -15.80
N LEU A 18 2.57 -32.13 -14.61
CA LEU A 18 1.85 -31.57 -13.45
C LEU A 18 2.68 -30.65 -12.53
N LEU A 19 3.93 -30.30 -12.89
CA LEU A 19 4.82 -29.48 -12.06
C LEU A 19 4.87 -28.00 -12.44
N THR A 20 4.00 -27.53 -13.32
CA THR A 20 3.87 -26.09 -13.62
C THR A 20 3.12 -25.40 -12.49
N GLN A 21 3.77 -25.28 -11.33
CA GLN A 21 3.27 -24.44 -10.25
C GLN A 21 3.31 -22.99 -10.75
N SER A 22 2.16 -22.31 -10.76
CA SER A 22 2.12 -20.87 -11.00
C SER A 22 2.88 -20.20 -9.86
N THR A 23 4.11 -19.78 -10.12
CA THR A 23 4.79 -18.84 -9.23
C THR A 23 4.02 -17.53 -9.32
N GLY A 24 3.17 -17.27 -8.32
CA GLY A 24 2.63 -15.93 -8.14
C GLY A 24 3.82 -14.97 -8.05
N ILE A 25 3.84 -13.94 -8.89
CA ILE A 25 4.85 -12.88 -8.80
C ILE A 25 4.54 -12.12 -7.51
N ALA A 26 5.23 -12.45 -6.43
CA ALA A 26 5.14 -11.74 -5.18
C ALA A 26 6.02 -10.49 -5.29
N GLN A 27 5.40 -9.33 -5.47
CA GLN A 27 6.09 -8.05 -5.44
C GLN A 27 6.39 -7.67 -3.98
N ALA A 28 7.62 -7.22 -3.71
CA ALA A 28 8.06 -6.87 -2.37
C ALA A 28 8.53 -5.41 -2.30
N VAL A 29 7.90 -4.62 -1.43
CA VAL A 29 8.29 -3.24 -1.12
C VAL A 29 8.42 -3.07 0.38
N SER A 30 9.42 -2.29 0.80
CA SER A 30 9.63 -1.91 2.20
C SER A 30 9.26 -0.44 2.43
N LEU A 31 8.54 -0.17 3.53
CA LEU A 31 8.14 1.16 3.97
C LEU A 31 8.81 1.51 5.30
N SER A 32 9.30 2.73 5.44
CA SER A 32 9.92 3.21 6.67
C SER A 32 9.83 4.73 6.81
N PRO A 33 9.46 5.26 7.99
CA PRO A 33 8.76 4.59 9.10
C PRO A 33 7.36 4.07 8.72
N LEU A 34 6.79 3.16 9.53
CA LEU A 34 5.41 2.67 9.36
C LEU A 34 4.37 3.51 10.11
N THR A 35 4.79 4.17 11.19
CA THR A 35 3.94 5.01 12.04
C THR A 35 4.62 6.34 12.31
N PHE A 36 3.82 7.39 12.44
CA PHE A 36 4.26 8.73 12.78
C PHE A 36 3.38 9.26 13.92
N GLU A 37 4.01 9.63 15.03
CA GLU A 37 3.35 10.33 16.14
C GLU A 37 3.81 11.78 16.12
N LEU A 38 2.88 12.69 15.85
CA LEU A 38 3.17 14.11 15.59
C LEU A 38 2.28 14.97 16.48
N SER A 39 2.84 16.07 16.98
CA SER A 39 2.11 17.08 17.76
C SER A 39 2.17 18.40 17.01
N ALA A 40 1.02 19.08 16.90
CA ALA A 40 0.87 20.32 16.16
C ALA A 40 -0.04 21.28 16.93
N ASN A 41 0.18 22.58 16.79
CA ASN A 41 -0.82 23.58 17.20
C ASN A 41 -1.80 23.87 16.04
N PRO A 42 -3.01 24.38 16.32
CA PRO A 42 -3.90 24.87 15.28
C PRO A 42 -3.20 25.92 14.40
N GLY A 43 -3.31 25.79 13.08
CA GLY A 43 -2.64 26.63 12.09
C GLY A 43 -1.19 26.23 11.76
N GLU A 44 -0.65 25.20 12.42
CA GLU A 44 0.70 24.73 12.15
C GLU A 44 0.76 23.83 10.91
N THR A 45 1.90 23.86 10.21
CA THR A 45 2.18 22.97 9.09
C THR A 45 3.33 22.03 9.45
N ILE A 46 3.09 20.73 9.35
CA ILE A 46 4.09 19.70 9.62
C ILE A 46 4.42 18.99 8.32
N SER A 47 5.70 18.75 8.04
CA SER A 47 6.13 17.94 6.89
C SER A 47 7.06 16.82 7.35
N ASN A 48 6.82 15.62 6.85
CA ASN A 48 7.63 14.43 7.12
C ASN A 48 7.79 13.60 5.86
N VAL A 49 8.66 12.58 5.93
CA VAL A 49 9.04 11.77 4.79
C VAL A 49 8.80 10.29 5.08
N LEU A 50 8.10 9.64 4.16
CA LEU A 50 7.99 8.20 4.06
C LEU A 50 9.00 7.69 3.02
N LYS A 51 9.93 6.85 3.44
CA LYS A 51 10.86 6.16 2.54
C LYS A 51 10.22 4.86 2.05
N ILE A 52 10.32 4.64 0.75
CA ILE A 52 9.80 3.46 0.07
C ILE A 52 10.96 2.82 -0.68
N THR A 53 11.21 1.53 -0.46
CA THR A 53 12.29 0.80 -1.13
C THR A 53 11.73 -0.39 -1.89
N ASN A 54 12.00 -0.46 -3.19
CA ASN A 54 11.68 -1.62 -3.98
C ASN A 54 12.66 -2.75 -3.64
N THR A 55 12.17 -3.80 -2.99
CA THR A 55 12.97 -5.00 -2.67
C THR A 55 12.75 -6.13 -3.68
N ASP A 56 11.94 -5.89 -4.71
CA ASP A 56 11.69 -6.80 -5.81
C ASP A 56 12.81 -6.74 -6.86
N PRO A 57 13.14 -7.86 -7.53
CA PRO A 57 14.08 -7.86 -8.65
C PRO A 57 13.53 -7.21 -9.93
N THR A 58 12.26 -6.82 -9.97
CA THR A 58 11.60 -6.13 -11.08
C THR A 58 11.19 -4.71 -10.73
N PRO A 59 11.07 -3.79 -11.71
CA PRO A 59 10.54 -2.45 -11.46
C PRO A 59 9.11 -2.47 -10.93
N VAL A 60 8.81 -1.59 -9.98
CA VAL A 60 7.48 -1.44 -9.40
C VAL A 60 6.95 -0.02 -9.60
N LEU A 61 5.65 0.09 -9.87
CA LEU A 61 4.95 1.37 -9.86
C LEU A 61 4.14 1.46 -8.57
N ILE A 62 4.33 2.51 -7.80
CA ILE A 62 3.72 2.67 -6.48
C ILE A 62 2.85 3.93 -6.52
N SER A 63 1.55 3.76 -6.27
CA SER A 63 0.61 4.87 -6.11
C SER A 63 0.42 5.17 -4.63
N ILE A 64 0.37 6.45 -4.28
CA ILE A 64 0.23 6.93 -2.90
C ILE A 64 -1.11 7.62 -2.74
N ASN A 65 -1.87 7.15 -1.76
CA ASN A 65 -3.17 7.68 -1.40
C ASN A 65 -3.20 8.01 0.09
N VAL A 66 -4.03 8.98 0.47
CA VAL A 66 -4.28 9.31 1.88
C VAL A 66 -5.72 8.92 2.19
N GLU A 67 -5.91 8.16 3.25
CA GLU A 67 -7.22 7.70 3.71
C GLU A 67 -7.40 8.03 5.20
N ASP A 68 -8.65 8.27 5.60
CA ASP A 68 -9.00 8.47 7.01
C ASP A 68 -9.13 7.14 7.75
N PHE A 69 -8.77 7.15 9.03
CA PHE A 69 -9.10 6.02 9.90
C PHE A 69 -10.54 6.17 10.41
N THR A 70 -11.51 5.62 9.69
CA THR A 70 -12.90 5.54 10.18
C THR A 70 -13.12 4.22 10.92
N ALA A 71 -13.05 4.23 12.24
CA ALA A 71 -13.56 3.13 13.07
C ALA A 71 -15.08 3.27 13.17
N VAL A 72 -15.84 2.55 12.34
CA VAL A 72 -17.31 2.51 12.47
C VAL A 72 -17.69 1.25 13.26
N GLY A 73 -18.18 1.47 14.50
CA GLY A 73 -18.70 0.43 15.39
C GLY A 73 -17.64 -0.33 16.21
N GLU A 74 -18.09 -1.03 17.26
CA GLU A 74 -17.25 -1.88 18.14
C GLU A 74 -16.58 -3.06 17.40
N GLU A 75 -16.93 -3.30 16.13
CA GLU A 75 -16.42 -4.39 15.29
C GLU A 75 -15.60 -3.93 14.07
N GLY A 76 -15.33 -2.63 13.93
CA GLY A 76 -14.36 -2.11 12.94
C GLY A 76 -14.77 -2.25 11.46
N GLN A 77 -16.03 -2.03 11.10
CA GLN A 77 -16.44 -2.01 9.69
C GLN A 77 -16.17 -0.64 9.03
N VAL A 78 -15.81 -0.64 7.75
CA VAL A 78 -15.57 0.56 6.93
C VAL A 78 -16.82 0.86 6.11
N THR A 79 -17.38 2.06 6.23
CA THR A 79 -18.39 2.58 5.29
C THR A 79 -17.87 3.86 4.66
N LEU A 80 -17.77 3.89 3.34
CA LEU A 80 -17.50 5.09 2.55
C LEU A 80 -18.83 5.82 2.41
N GLN A 81 -19.04 6.87 3.21
CA GLN A 81 -20.23 7.71 3.12
C GLN A 81 -19.82 9.05 2.50
N ASP A 82 -20.42 9.37 1.35
CA ASP A 82 -20.22 10.61 0.57
C ASP A 82 -20.80 11.84 1.29
N ASP A 83 -20.52 12.01 2.58
CA ASP A 83 -20.96 13.18 3.32
C ASP A 83 -19.78 14.13 3.48
N GLU A 84 -20.00 15.39 3.14
CA GLU A 84 -19.15 16.53 3.48
C GLU A 84 -19.09 16.77 5.01
N GLY A 85 -19.27 15.72 5.80
CA GLY A 85 -19.16 15.71 7.24
C GLY A 85 -17.70 15.88 7.64
N VAL A 86 -17.45 16.89 8.46
CA VAL A 86 -16.28 16.97 9.31
C VAL A 86 -16.37 15.77 10.26
N HIS A 87 -15.73 14.65 9.91
CA HIS A 87 -15.48 13.63 10.90
C HIS A 87 -14.49 14.24 11.89
N THR A 88 -14.88 14.35 13.16
CA THR A 88 -14.11 14.97 14.26
C THR A 88 -12.67 14.46 14.39
N TYR A 89 -12.32 13.33 13.76
CA TYR A 89 -11.02 12.68 13.83
C TYR A 89 -10.31 12.49 12.46
N SER A 90 -10.86 13.05 11.37
CA SER A 90 -10.34 12.92 10.01
C SER A 90 -9.08 13.76 9.82
N LEU A 91 -7.93 13.09 9.66
CA LEU A 91 -6.66 13.72 9.34
C LEU A 91 -6.45 13.86 7.82
N ALA A 92 -7.01 12.95 7.02
CA ALA A 92 -6.68 12.80 5.60
C ALA A 92 -6.95 14.07 4.80
N LYS A 93 -8.00 14.83 5.16
CA LYS A 93 -8.34 16.12 4.52
C LYS A 93 -7.24 17.19 4.70
N TRP A 94 -6.39 17.05 5.71
CA TRP A 94 -5.30 17.99 6.00
C TRP A 94 -3.96 17.56 5.41
N VAL A 95 -3.86 16.31 4.97
CA VAL A 95 -2.61 15.73 4.46
C VAL A 95 -2.55 15.83 2.94
N THR A 96 -1.42 16.30 2.46
CA THR A 96 -1.03 16.27 1.05
C THR A 96 0.23 15.43 0.90
N VAL A 97 0.38 14.72 -0.21
CA VAL A 97 1.54 13.87 -0.49
C VAL A 97 2.20 14.25 -1.80
N THR A 98 3.53 14.19 -1.86
CA THR A 98 4.29 14.43 -3.08
C THR A 98 5.57 13.60 -3.10
N PRO A 99 5.85 12.84 -4.18
CA PRO A 99 4.97 12.60 -5.32
C PRO A 99 3.84 11.60 -4.97
N SER A 100 2.73 11.64 -5.71
CA SER A 100 1.62 10.68 -5.57
C SER A 100 1.86 9.36 -6.31
N VAL A 101 2.87 9.31 -7.19
CA VAL A 101 3.27 8.09 -7.90
C VAL A 101 4.80 8.02 -7.94
N LEU A 102 5.35 6.83 -7.65
CA LEU A 102 6.78 6.53 -7.79
C LEU A 102 6.96 5.34 -8.71
N SER A 103 7.89 5.45 -9.66
CA SER A 103 8.41 4.31 -10.40
C SER A 103 9.79 4.00 -9.85
N LEU A 104 9.95 2.83 -9.23
CA LEU A 104 11.21 2.39 -8.62
C LEU A 104 11.75 1.17 -9.35
N GLY A 105 12.99 1.25 -9.83
CA GLY A 105 13.74 0.11 -10.34
C GLY A 105 14.09 -0.90 -9.24
N PRO A 106 14.69 -2.04 -9.61
CA PRO A 106 15.08 -3.07 -8.64
C PRO A 106 16.07 -2.52 -7.61
N ASN A 107 15.82 -2.74 -6.32
CA ASN A 107 16.62 -2.23 -5.19
C ASN A 107 16.67 -0.70 -5.06
N GLU A 108 15.85 0.03 -5.83
CA GLU A 108 15.79 1.49 -5.76
C GLU A 108 14.94 1.96 -4.56
N ALA A 109 15.35 3.08 -3.97
CA ALA A 109 14.58 3.73 -2.91
C ALA A 109 14.12 5.12 -3.37
N GLY A 110 12.87 5.44 -3.08
CA GLY A 110 12.27 6.74 -3.25
C GLY A 110 11.72 7.28 -1.93
N THR A 111 11.35 8.55 -1.95
CA THR A 111 10.76 9.23 -0.79
C THR A 111 9.48 9.93 -1.19
N VAL A 112 8.46 9.79 -0.35
CA VAL A 112 7.22 10.55 -0.40
C VAL A 112 7.26 11.54 0.74
N GLN A 113 7.18 12.84 0.44
CA GLN A 113 6.90 13.84 1.45
C GLN A 113 5.40 13.90 1.68
N PHE A 114 4.99 13.87 2.95
CA PHE A 114 3.63 14.21 3.33
C PHE A 114 3.63 15.48 4.18
N THR A 115 2.67 16.36 3.92
CA THR A 115 2.51 17.64 4.60
C THR A 115 1.11 17.72 5.19
N ILE A 116 1.04 17.95 6.50
CA ILE A 116 -0.19 18.12 7.27
C ILE A 116 -0.39 19.61 7.52
N ASN A 117 -1.47 20.17 7.00
CA ASN A 117 -1.86 21.56 7.22
C ASN A 117 -2.99 21.61 8.25
N VAL A 118 -2.66 21.84 9.53
CA VAL A 118 -3.64 21.82 10.62
C VAL A 118 -4.48 23.10 10.56
N PRO A 119 -5.82 23.02 10.43
CA PRO A 119 -6.68 24.20 10.43
C PRO A 119 -6.58 24.99 11.75
N PHE A 120 -6.82 26.29 11.68
CA PHE A 120 -6.89 27.14 12.88
C PHE A 120 -8.06 26.78 13.80
N GLU A 121 -9.11 26.19 13.24
CA GLU A 121 -10.32 25.75 13.94
C GLU A 121 -10.28 24.26 14.33
N ALA A 122 -9.12 23.60 14.22
CA ALA A 122 -8.96 22.21 14.61
C ALA A 122 -9.30 22.01 16.09
N GLU A 123 -10.21 21.08 16.37
CA GLU A 123 -10.57 20.72 17.74
C GLU A 123 -9.40 20.00 18.44
N PRO A 124 -9.16 20.26 19.74
CA PRO A 124 -8.18 19.53 20.52
C PRO A 124 -8.52 18.04 20.56
N GLY A 125 -7.54 17.18 20.28
CA GLY A 125 -7.73 15.74 20.28
C GLY A 125 -6.73 15.02 19.38
N GLY A 126 -6.88 13.69 19.30
CA GLY A 126 -6.14 12.86 18.35
C GLY A 126 -6.84 12.85 17.00
N HIS A 127 -6.11 13.16 15.94
CA HIS A 127 -6.56 13.04 14.54
C HIS A 127 -5.75 11.93 13.88
N TYR A 128 -6.43 11.02 13.17
CA TYR A 128 -5.81 9.80 12.63
C TYR A 128 -6.07 9.66 11.13
N GLY A 129 -5.04 9.26 10.41
CA GLY A 129 -5.09 9.01 8.97
C GLY A 129 -3.97 8.06 8.55
N SER A 130 -4.05 7.56 7.33
CA SER A 130 -3.12 6.61 6.77
C SER A 130 -2.62 7.08 5.41
N VAL A 131 -1.32 6.89 5.15
CA VAL A 131 -0.74 7.01 3.81
C VAL A 131 -0.59 5.61 3.24
N LEU A 132 -1.43 5.28 2.26
CA LEU A 132 -1.47 3.97 1.62
C LEU A 132 -0.56 3.96 0.40
N ALA A 133 0.32 2.97 0.33
CA ALA A 133 1.13 2.68 -0.86
C ALA A 133 0.57 1.44 -1.57
N THR A 134 0.04 1.63 -2.78
CA THR A 134 -0.50 0.55 -3.61
C THR A 134 0.51 0.20 -4.70
N ILE A 135 0.91 -1.07 -4.76
CA ILE A 135 1.79 -1.58 -5.80
C ILE A 135 0.95 -1.92 -7.03
N GLY A 136 1.25 -1.26 -8.14
CA GLY A 136 0.78 -1.61 -9.46
C GLY A 136 1.88 -2.30 -10.27
N SER A 137 1.50 -3.17 -11.18
CA SER A 137 2.42 -3.70 -12.17
C SER A 137 2.77 -2.60 -13.18
N ALA A 138 4.03 -2.22 -13.28
CA ALA A 138 4.50 -1.44 -14.43
C ALA A 138 4.28 -2.29 -15.68
N SER A 139 3.45 -1.81 -16.61
CA SER A 139 3.12 -2.51 -17.86
C SER A 139 4.28 -2.48 -18.85
#